data_AF-A0A843K9T4-F1
#
_entry.id   AF-A0A843K9T4-F1
#
_cell.length_a   1.000
_cell.length_b   1.000
_cell.length_c   1.000
_cell.angle_alpha   90.00
_cell.angle_beta   90.00
_cell.angle_gamma   90.00
#
_symmetry.space_group_name_H-M   'P 1'
#
loop_
_entity.id
_entity.type
_entity.pdbx_description
1 polymer ?
#
loop_
_entity_poly.entity_id
_entity_poly.type
_entity_poly.pdbx_seq_one_letter_code
_entity_poly.pdbx_strand_id
1 'polypeptide(L)'
;MLDIFERRVRDKRVVTEQLTLLQQAGRTRAPMADHRCDLCGECVAACPASAISIEGDWSVDAAKCLFCGDCVPVCPRDAISFSAEVPAVSQRSSLVLRRNVPLPELKFQLREEARKVLGRSLNIREVDAGSCNGCEVEVNSLSNPIYDLERFGIKIVASPRHADMLLVTGPVTRNMLPALMKTYNATPEPRLVAAMGTCAISGGPFGGTYAAGNGVAEALPVDIYIPGCPPHPRTVVLALLDALGRL
;
A
#
# COMPACT_ATOMS: atom_id res chain seq x y z
N MET A 1 8.86 40.26 3.42
CA MET A 1 7.68 39.43 3.06
C MET A 1 7.57 39.26 1.55
N LEU A 2 7.73 40.32 0.75
CA LEU A 2 7.83 40.26 -0.73
C LEU A 2 9.01 39.41 -1.24
N ASP A 3 10.17 39.48 -0.58
CA ASP A 3 11.39 38.77 -1.00
C ASP A 3 11.26 37.23 -1.05
N ILE A 4 10.50 36.64 -0.11
CA ILE A 4 10.26 35.19 -0.08
C ILE A 4 9.26 34.78 -1.18
N PHE A 5 8.24 35.61 -1.40
CA PHE A 5 7.25 35.38 -2.45
C PHE A 5 7.90 35.51 -3.83
N GLU A 6 8.70 36.55 -4.07
CA GLU A 6 9.46 36.76 -5.30
C GLU A 6 10.49 35.65 -5.53
N ARG A 7 11.19 35.17 -4.50
CA ARG A 7 12.05 33.97 -4.61
C ARG A 7 11.26 32.74 -5.03
N ARG A 8 10.10 32.46 -4.42
CA ARG A 8 9.28 31.28 -4.76
C ARG A 8 8.68 31.38 -6.17
N VAL A 9 8.27 32.57 -6.59
CA VAL A 9 7.78 32.85 -7.95
C VAL A 9 8.91 32.67 -8.97
N ARG A 10 10.12 33.16 -8.66
CA ARG A 10 11.30 33.06 -9.53
C ARG A 10 11.84 31.64 -9.65
N ASP A 11 11.97 30.94 -8.53
CA ASP A 11 12.60 29.63 -8.49
C ASP A 11 11.62 28.50 -8.88
N LYS A 12 10.30 28.78 -8.96
CA LYS A 12 9.20 27.80 -9.14
C LYS A 12 9.30 26.58 -8.22
N ARG A 13 10.01 26.72 -7.10
CA ARG A 13 10.21 25.67 -6.10
C ARG A 13 9.18 25.84 -4.99
N VAL A 14 8.18 24.97 -4.99
CA VAL A 14 7.38 24.69 -3.79
C VAL A 14 8.12 23.65 -2.94
N VAL A 15 7.81 23.61 -1.64
CA VAL A 15 8.35 22.57 -0.73
C VAL A 15 7.89 21.18 -1.17
N THR A 16 6.78 21.13 -1.90
CA THR A 16 6.17 19.92 -2.42
C THR A 16 7.02 19.25 -3.49
N GLU A 17 7.23 17.95 -3.33
CA GLU A 17 7.92 17.15 -4.33
C GLU A 17 7.14 17.14 -5.65
N GLN A 18 7.88 17.26 -6.75
CA GLN A 18 7.32 17.09 -8.09
C GLN A 18 6.85 15.65 -8.26
N LEU A 19 5.74 15.45 -8.97
CA LEU A 19 5.19 14.12 -9.24
C LEU A 19 6.22 13.18 -9.89
N THR A 20 7.06 13.71 -10.77
CA THR A 20 8.16 13.00 -11.42
C THR A 20 9.20 12.45 -10.42
N LEU A 21 9.45 13.16 -9.31
CA LEU A 21 10.36 12.71 -8.26
C LEU A 21 9.69 11.64 -7.36
N LEU A 22 8.38 11.75 -7.15
CA LEU A 22 7.61 10.72 -6.43
C LEU A 22 7.67 9.37 -7.15
N GLN A 23 7.73 9.37 -8.48
CA GLN A 23 7.79 8.18 -9.33
C GLN A 23 9.17 7.47 -9.35
N GLN A 24 10.25 8.08 -8.85
CA GLN A 24 11.63 7.63 -9.10
C GLN A 24 12.35 6.94 -7.93
N ALA A 25 11.87 7.01 -6.69
CA ALA A 25 12.60 6.48 -5.53
C ALA A 25 11.68 5.75 -4.53
N GLY A 26 11.25 4.55 -4.93
CA GLY A 26 10.47 3.67 -4.09
C GLY A 26 11.29 2.94 -3.02
N ARG A 27 10.71 2.76 -1.83
CA ARG A 27 11.29 1.98 -0.72
C ARG A 27 10.55 0.67 -0.46
N THR A 28 9.35 0.49 -1.01
CA THR A 28 8.58 -0.75 -0.94
C THR A 28 9.07 -1.69 -2.04
N ARG A 29 10.31 -2.18 -1.86
CA ARG A 29 11.00 -3.03 -2.82
C ARG A 29 11.02 -4.45 -2.28
N ALA A 30 10.36 -5.37 -2.96
CA ALA A 30 10.38 -6.77 -2.56
C ALA A 30 11.74 -7.39 -2.94
N PRO A 31 12.26 -8.33 -2.13
CA PRO A 31 13.38 -9.16 -2.59
C PRO A 31 12.93 -9.99 -3.81
N MET A 32 13.75 -10.09 -4.84
CA MET A 32 13.46 -10.83 -6.08
C MET A 32 14.66 -11.71 -6.44
N ALA A 33 14.41 -13.00 -6.64
CA ALA A 33 15.43 -13.90 -7.19
C ALA A 33 15.60 -13.68 -8.70
N ASP A 34 16.83 -13.84 -9.18
CA ASP A 34 17.17 -13.85 -10.60
C ASP A 34 17.52 -15.26 -11.13
N HIS A 35 18.12 -15.30 -12.32
CA HIS A 35 18.52 -16.52 -13.02
C HIS A 35 19.61 -17.33 -12.29
N ARG A 36 20.34 -16.75 -11.32
CA ARG A 36 21.38 -17.44 -10.54
C ARG A 36 20.80 -18.32 -9.44
N CYS A 37 19.51 -18.18 -9.12
CA CYS A 37 18.85 -18.95 -8.08
C CYS A 37 18.67 -20.42 -8.51
N ASP A 38 19.23 -21.33 -7.72
CA ASP A 38 19.19 -22.78 -7.92
C ASP A 38 18.07 -23.48 -7.11
N LEU A 39 17.14 -22.69 -6.54
CA LEU A 39 16.00 -23.17 -5.78
C LEU A 39 16.36 -23.96 -4.49
N CYS A 40 17.52 -23.69 -3.88
CA CYS A 40 17.95 -24.37 -2.65
C CYS A 40 17.06 -24.17 -1.42
N GLY A 41 16.24 -23.10 -1.35
CA GLY A 41 15.26 -22.91 -0.28
C GLY A 41 15.74 -22.20 0.98
N GLU A 42 17.02 -21.83 1.11
CA GLU A 42 17.55 -21.10 2.29
C GLU A 42 16.76 -19.80 2.57
N CYS A 43 16.40 -19.06 1.53
CA CYS A 43 15.57 -17.86 1.65
C CYS A 43 14.16 -18.11 2.20
N VAL A 44 13.58 -19.30 1.94
CA VAL A 44 12.26 -19.70 2.46
C VAL A 44 12.37 -19.93 3.97
N ALA A 45 13.38 -20.70 4.39
CA ALA A 45 13.63 -21.00 5.80
C ALA A 45 13.95 -19.73 6.63
N ALA A 46 14.68 -18.78 6.04
CA ALA A 46 15.03 -17.52 6.69
C ALA A 46 13.87 -16.51 6.74
N CYS A 47 12.78 -16.70 5.98
CA CYS A 47 11.73 -15.70 5.87
C CYS A 47 10.82 -15.69 7.11
N PRO A 48 10.85 -14.64 7.96
CA PRO A 48 10.06 -14.63 9.20
C PRO A 48 8.55 -14.57 8.94
N ALA A 49 8.14 -14.07 7.78
CA ALA A 49 6.73 -13.93 7.40
C ALA A 49 6.22 -15.06 6.49
N SER A 50 7.05 -16.08 6.20
CA SER A 50 6.70 -17.15 5.25
C SER A 50 6.15 -16.60 3.92
N ALA A 51 6.76 -15.53 3.43
CA ALA A 51 6.32 -14.82 2.23
C ALA A 51 6.93 -15.39 0.94
N ILE A 52 8.03 -16.16 1.03
CA ILE A 52 8.71 -16.75 -0.12
C ILE A 52 8.27 -18.20 -0.28
N SER A 53 7.98 -18.65 -1.50
CA SER A 53 7.65 -20.03 -1.82
C SER A 53 8.43 -20.52 -3.05
N ILE A 54 8.70 -21.82 -3.06
CA ILE A 54 9.31 -22.57 -4.18
C ILE A 54 8.37 -23.72 -4.52
N GLU A 55 7.31 -23.40 -5.28
CA GLU A 55 6.35 -24.37 -5.80
C GLU A 55 6.46 -24.38 -7.33
N GLY A 56 7.28 -25.28 -7.85
CA GLY A 56 7.66 -25.32 -9.27
C GLY A 56 8.68 -24.23 -9.65
N ASP A 57 8.48 -22.99 -9.19
CA ASP A 57 9.44 -21.89 -9.37
C ASP A 57 9.45 -20.93 -8.16
N TRP A 58 10.46 -20.05 -8.10
CA TRP A 58 10.63 -19.07 -7.02
C TRP A 58 9.58 -17.95 -7.10
N SER A 59 8.95 -17.64 -5.97
CA SER A 59 7.99 -16.54 -5.84
C SER A 59 8.03 -15.89 -4.45
N VAL A 60 7.57 -14.64 -4.38
CA VAL A 60 7.37 -13.91 -3.12
C VAL A 60 5.99 -13.25 -3.11
N ASP A 61 5.25 -13.45 -2.03
CA ASP A 61 3.97 -12.79 -1.77
C ASP A 61 4.21 -11.43 -1.09
N ALA A 62 4.16 -10.35 -1.87
CA ALA A 62 4.33 -8.98 -1.38
C ALA A 62 3.19 -8.55 -0.44
N ALA A 63 2.07 -9.28 -0.39
CA ALA A 63 1.04 -9.06 0.62
C ALA A 63 1.46 -9.53 2.01
N LYS A 64 2.41 -10.48 2.10
CA LYS A 64 2.95 -11.04 3.36
C LYS A 64 4.35 -10.53 3.68
N CYS A 65 5.12 -10.12 2.67
CA CYS A 65 6.49 -9.65 2.84
C CYS A 65 6.56 -8.47 3.82
N LEU A 66 7.54 -8.53 4.73
CA LEU A 66 7.86 -7.42 5.66
C LEU A 66 8.93 -6.48 5.11
N PHE A 67 9.44 -6.76 3.91
CA PHE A 67 10.48 -5.94 3.25
C PHE A 67 11.79 -5.81 4.07
N CYS A 68 12.06 -6.75 4.98
CA CYS A 68 13.25 -6.76 5.85
C CYS A 68 14.57 -7.06 5.11
N GLY A 69 14.50 -7.89 4.06
CA GLY A 69 15.68 -8.30 3.30
C GLY A 69 16.47 -9.46 3.90
N ASP A 70 15.98 -10.15 4.95
CA ASP A 70 16.70 -11.27 5.61
C ASP A 70 17.06 -12.40 4.64
N CYS A 71 16.29 -12.56 3.56
CA CYS A 71 16.56 -13.53 2.50
C CYS A 71 17.77 -13.19 1.61
N VAL A 72 18.21 -11.92 1.57
CA VAL A 72 19.33 -11.47 0.73
C VAL A 72 20.66 -12.04 1.22
N PRO A 73 21.10 -11.82 2.48
CA PRO A 73 22.42 -12.28 2.94
C PRO A 73 22.52 -13.81 3.09
N VAL A 74 21.39 -14.53 3.20
CA VAL A 74 21.39 -15.99 3.35
C VAL A 74 21.44 -16.73 2.01
N CYS A 75 21.30 -16.04 0.88
CA CYS A 75 21.29 -16.68 -0.42
C CYS A 75 22.73 -17.10 -0.83
N PRO A 76 23.05 -18.41 -0.92
CA PRO A 76 24.42 -18.86 -1.21
C PRO A 76 24.87 -18.56 -2.65
N ARG A 77 23.95 -18.12 -3.51
CA ARG A 77 24.20 -17.77 -4.92
C ARG A 77 24.20 -16.26 -5.18
N ASP A 78 24.01 -15.45 -4.14
CA ASP A 78 23.79 -14.00 -4.25
C ASP A 78 22.72 -13.62 -5.28
N ALA A 79 21.72 -14.49 -5.44
CA ALA A 79 20.72 -14.42 -6.51
C ALA A 79 19.53 -13.52 -6.19
N ILE A 80 19.41 -13.03 -4.95
CA ILE A 80 18.28 -12.23 -4.49
C ILE A 80 18.71 -10.76 -4.40
N SER A 81 17.94 -9.87 -5.03
CA SER A 81 18.15 -8.42 -4.99
C SER A 81 16.81 -7.69 -4.86
N PHE A 82 16.82 -6.44 -4.42
CA PHE A 82 15.60 -5.66 -4.27
C PHE A 82 15.04 -5.22 -5.62
N SER A 83 13.72 -5.40 -5.80
CA SER A 83 12.99 -4.98 -6.99
C SER A 83 12.93 -3.46 -7.15
N ALA A 84 12.33 -3.01 -8.25
CA ALA A 84 11.72 -1.67 -8.30
C ALA A 84 10.55 -1.58 -7.30
N GLU A 85 9.94 -0.41 -7.17
CA GLU A 85 8.78 -0.22 -6.28
C GLU A 85 7.66 -1.21 -6.62
N VAL A 86 7.18 -1.95 -5.64
CA VAL A 86 6.00 -2.81 -5.79
C VAL A 86 4.77 -1.90 -5.80
N PRO A 87 4.01 -1.84 -6.91
CA PRO A 87 2.87 -0.95 -6.98
C PRO A 87 1.68 -1.53 -6.21
N ALA A 88 0.71 -0.65 -5.92
CA ALA A 88 -0.59 -1.08 -5.45
C ALA A 88 -1.38 -1.75 -6.60
N VAL A 89 -2.27 -2.68 -6.24
CA VAL A 89 -3.00 -3.52 -7.22
C VAL A 89 -4.48 -3.65 -6.86
N SER A 90 -5.34 -3.89 -7.84
CA SER A 90 -6.78 -4.14 -7.61
C SER A 90 -7.08 -5.59 -7.21
N GLN A 91 -6.21 -6.53 -7.56
CA GLN A 91 -6.37 -7.94 -7.25
C GLN A 91 -5.22 -8.40 -6.36
N ARG A 92 -5.53 -8.97 -5.19
CA ARG A 92 -4.50 -9.47 -4.27
C ARG A 92 -3.53 -10.43 -4.93
N SER A 93 -4.02 -11.34 -5.78
CA SER A 93 -3.21 -12.34 -6.47
C SER A 93 -2.05 -11.73 -7.27
N SER A 94 -2.18 -10.48 -7.70
CA SER A 94 -1.12 -9.74 -8.41
C SER A 94 0.06 -9.37 -7.51
N LEU A 95 -0.07 -9.48 -6.18
CA LEU A 95 1.04 -9.31 -5.23
C LEU A 95 1.92 -10.56 -5.09
N VAL A 96 1.58 -11.67 -5.74
CA VAL A 96 2.46 -12.84 -5.84
C VAL A 96 3.43 -12.61 -6.99
N LEU A 97 4.62 -12.12 -6.65
CA LEU A 97 5.68 -11.80 -7.59
C LEU A 97 6.49 -13.05 -7.91
N ARG A 98 6.82 -13.26 -9.17
CA ARG A 98 7.61 -14.40 -9.65
C ARG A 98 8.90 -13.93 -10.30
N ARG A 99 9.98 -14.70 -10.18
CA ARG A 99 11.21 -14.39 -10.90
C ARG A 99 10.97 -14.45 -12.41
N ASN A 100 11.68 -13.62 -13.17
CA ASN A 100 11.53 -13.48 -14.63
C ASN A 100 10.14 -13.03 -15.13
N VAL A 101 9.22 -12.67 -14.24
CA VAL A 101 7.94 -12.04 -14.59
C VAL A 101 8.03 -10.55 -14.21
N PRO A 102 7.65 -9.63 -15.12
CA PRO A 102 7.58 -8.22 -14.78
C PRO A 102 6.67 -7.95 -13.58
N LEU A 103 6.99 -6.92 -12.81
CA LEU A 103 6.11 -6.46 -11.74
C LEU A 103 4.72 -6.09 -12.32
N PRO A 104 3.64 -6.23 -11.54
CA PRO A 104 2.32 -5.80 -11.98
C PRO A 104 2.35 -4.32 -12.35
N GLU A 105 1.59 -3.93 -13.37
CA GLU A 105 1.42 -2.52 -13.71
C GLU A 105 0.41 -1.88 -12.75
N LEU A 106 0.67 -0.63 -12.38
CA LEU A 106 -0.28 0.23 -11.66
C LEU A 106 -1.40 0.62 -12.65
N LYS A 107 -2.41 -0.26 -12.79
CA LYS A 107 -3.62 -0.02 -13.60
C LYS A 107 -4.84 -0.54 -12.85
N PHE A 108 -5.48 0.32 -12.07
CA PHE A 108 -6.73 -0.06 -11.42
C PHE A 108 -7.89 -0.11 -12.41
N GLN A 109 -8.55 -1.27 -12.48
CA GLN A 109 -9.90 -1.38 -13.03
C GLN A 109 -10.90 -1.08 -11.91
N LEU A 110 -11.08 0.20 -11.56
CA LEU A 110 -12.18 0.58 -10.67
C LEU A 110 -13.52 0.36 -11.37
N ARG A 111 -14.56 0.06 -10.57
CA ARG A 111 -15.93 0.00 -11.05
C ARG A 111 -16.29 1.30 -11.76
N GLU A 112 -16.88 1.19 -12.95
CA GLU A 112 -17.20 2.34 -13.80
C GLU A 112 -18.15 3.31 -13.08
N GLU A 113 -19.03 2.80 -12.22
CA GLU A 113 -19.93 3.61 -11.39
C GLU A 113 -19.17 4.42 -10.33
N ALA A 114 -18.13 3.84 -9.70
CA ALA A 114 -17.30 4.54 -8.73
C ALA A 114 -16.52 5.68 -9.40
N ARG A 115 -15.97 5.45 -10.60
CA ARG A 115 -15.30 6.51 -11.40
C ARG A 115 -16.24 7.64 -11.82
N LYS A 116 -17.52 7.36 -12.08
CA LYS A 116 -18.51 8.37 -12.48
C LYS A 116 -18.91 9.30 -11.33
N VAL A 117 -18.82 8.84 -10.08
CA VAL A 117 -19.16 9.63 -8.88
C VAL A 117 -17.92 10.23 -8.22
N LEU A 118 -16.81 9.50 -8.19
CA LEU A 118 -15.51 9.95 -7.70
C LEU A 118 -14.86 10.86 -8.75
N GLY A 119 -15.29 12.12 -8.79
CA GLY A 119 -14.80 13.12 -9.72
C GLY A 119 -13.41 13.66 -9.34
N ARG A 120 -13.32 14.97 -9.13
CA ARG A 120 -12.03 15.65 -8.87
C ARG A 120 -11.60 15.65 -7.41
N SER A 121 -12.45 15.18 -6.50
CA SER A 121 -12.23 15.21 -5.06
C SER A 121 -12.39 13.80 -4.49
N LEU A 122 -11.51 13.41 -3.57
CA LEU A 122 -11.57 12.14 -2.88
C LEU A 122 -11.42 12.37 -1.37
N ASN A 123 -12.47 12.04 -0.62
CA ASN A 123 -12.46 12.12 0.83
C ASN A 123 -12.16 10.74 1.42
N ILE A 124 -11.05 10.63 2.14
CA ILE A 124 -10.59 9.36 2.71
C ILE A 124 -10.84 9.38 4.21
N ARG A 125 -11.50 8.36 4.75
CA ARG A 125 -11.45 8.07 6.19
C ARG A 125 -10.51 6.90 6.41
N GLU A 126 -9.37 7.16 7.04
CA GLU A 126 -8.52 6.10 7.56
C GLU A 126 -9.24 5.36 8.69
N VAL A 127 -9.05 4.05 8.82
CA VAL A 127 -9.63 3.25 9.90
C VAL A 127 -8.58 2.27 10.41
N ASP A 128 -7.96 2.63 11.53
CA ASP A 128 -7.17 1.70 12.33
C ASP A 128 -8.03 0.53 12.83
N ALA A 129 -7.77 -0.67 12.31
CA ALA A 129 -8.43 -1.90 12.72
C ALA A 129 -7.53 -2.79 13.62
N GLY A 130 -6.60 -2.18 14.38
CA GLY A 130 -5.68 -2.85 15.30
C GLY A 130 -4.22 -2.86 14.82
N SER A 131 -3.79 -1.76 14.21
CA SER A 131 -2.45 -1.51 13.69
C SER A 131 -1.43 -1.26 14.82
N CYS A 132 -0.14 -1.28 14.45
CA CYS A 132 0.97 -0.93 15.33
C CYS A 132 1.37 0.56 15.23
N ASN A 133 0.51 1.42 14.67
CA ASN A 133 0.75 2.84 14.36
C ASN A 133 1.73 3.11 13.21
N GLY A 134 2.38 2.09 12.64
CA GLY A 134 3.35 2.26 11.56
C GLY A 134 2.73 2.82 10.28
N CYS A 135 1.57 2.28 9.85
CA CYS A 135 0.88 2.77 8.66
C CYS A 135 0.29 4.17 8.90
N GLU A 136 -0.17 4.44 10.12
CA GLU A 136 -0.81 5.70 10.53
C GLU A 136 0.18 6.86 10.51
N VAL A 137 1.45 6.63 10.85
CA VAL A 137 2.53 7.63 10.70
C VAL A 137 2.73 7.99 9.22
N GLU A 138 2.69 7.00 8.33
CA GLU A 138 2.81 7.25 6.89
C GLU A 138 1.56 7.94 6.33
N VAL A 139 0.35 7.58 6.80
CA VAL A 139 -0.90 8.29 6.47
C VAL A 139 -0.83 9.75 6.91
N ASN A 140 -0.38 10.03 8.14
CA ASN A 140 -0.20 11.40 8.63
C ASN A 140 0.83 12.18 7.78
N SER A 141 1.87 11.49 7.30
CA SER A 141 2.87 12.10 6.43
C SER A 141 2.29 12.55 5.09
N LEU A 142 1.22 11.93 4.58
CA LEU A 142 0.59 12.33 3.31
C LEU A 142 0.13 13.79 3.28
N SER A 143 -0.27 14.34 4.42
CA SER A 143 -0.72 15.73 4.56
C SER A 143 0.42 16.72 4.78
N ASN A 144 1.67 16.26 4.87
CA ASN A 144 2.82 17.14 5.03
C ASN A 144 3.09 17.93 3.72
N PRO A 145 3.87 19.01 3.78
CA PRO A 145 4.19 19.81 2.58
C PRO A 145 5.01 19.07 1.51
N ILE A 146 5.61 17.91 1.81
CA ILE A 146 6.43 17.13 0.87
C ILE A 146 5.51 16.39 -0.11
N TYR A 147 4.50 15.68 0.41
CA TYR A 147 3.57 14.88 -0.39
C TYR A 147 2.33 15.68 -0.80
N ASP A 148 1.82 16.53 0.10
CA ASP A 148 0.71 17.47 -0.09
C ASP A 148 -0.45 16.83 -0.86
N LEU A 149 -1.12 15.87 -0.23
CA LEU A 149 -2.24 15.14 -0.84
C LEU A 149 -3.36 16.08 -1.33
N GLU A 150 -3.54 17.21 -0.62
CA GLU A 150 -4.62 18.18 -0.86
C GLU A 150 -4.50 18.87 -2.22
N ARG A 151 -3.29 19.06 -2.77
CA ARG A 151 -3.10 19.60 -4.13
C ARG A 151 -3.74 18.74 -5.21
N PHE A 152 -3.95 17.46 -4.93
CA PHE A 152 -4.63 16.53 -5.82
C PHE A 152 -6.13 16.44 -5.53
N GLY A 153 -6.69 17.28 -4.66
CA GLY A 153 -8.09 17.20 -4.26
C GLY A 153 -8.40 15.98 -3.38
N ILE A 154 -7.38 15.39 -2.77
CA ILE A 154 -7.54 14.24 -1.87
C ILE A 154 -7.32 14.74 -0.45
N LYS A 155 -8.25 14.45 0.46
CA LYS A 155 -8.13 14.86 1.85
C LYS A 155 -8.59 13.78 2.81
N ILE A 156 -8.00 13.77 4.00
CA ILE A 156 -8.38 12.88 5.09
C ILE A 156 -9.50 13.56 5.88
N VAL A 157 -10.63 12.88 6.03
CA VAL A 157 -11.80 13.38 6.75
C VAL A 157 -11.99 12.63 8.06
N ALA A 158 -12.52 13.32 9.08
CA ALA A 158 -12.73 12.72 10.40
C ALA A 158 -13.96 11.80 10.46
N SER A 159 -15.01 12.15 9.73
CA SER A 159 -16.29 11.42 9.75
C SER A 159 -16.40 10.46 8.58
N PRO A 160 -16.74 9.18 8.78
CA PRO A 160 -17.03 8.26 7.69
C PRO A 160 -18.22 8.70 6.83
N ARG A 161 -19.13 9.50 7.38
CA ARG A 161 -20.28 10.05 6.63
C ARG A 161 -19.85 11.06 5.56
N HIS A 162 -18.63 11.58 5.63
CA HIS A 162 -18.07 12.50 4.65
C HIS A 162 -17.01 11.82 3.77
N ALA A 163 -16.80 10.52 3.94
CA ALA A 163 -15.79 9.77 3.21
C ALA A 163 -16.39 9.12 1.97
N ASP A 164 -15.63 9.14 0.88
CA ASP A 164 -15.92 8.40 -0.35
C ASP A 164 -15.08 7.11 -0.40
N MET A 165 -14.08 6.99 0.47
CA MET A 165 -13.17 5.87 0.54
C MET A 165 -12.75 5.59 1.98
N LEU A 166 -12.69 4.32 2.35
CA LEU A 166 -12.09 3.84 3.58
C LEU A 166 -10.68 3.31 3.31
N LEU A 167 -9.71 3.84 4.05
CA LEU A 167 -8.33 3.35 4.03
C LEU A 167 -8.10 2.55 5.32
N VAL A 168 -8.16 1.23 5.22
CA VAL A 168 -8.10 0.35 6.39
C VAL A 168 -6.67 -0.11 6.62
N THR A 169 -6.23 -0.01 7.87
CA THR A 169 -4.90 -0.43 8.34
C THR A 169 -5.03 -1.46 9.47
N GLY A 170 -3.98 -2.24 9.68
CA GLY A 170 -3.95 -3.29 10.71
C GLY A 170 -4.70 -4.58 10.31
N PRO A 171 -4.56 -5.66 11.10
CA PRO A 171 -5.01 -7.01 10.73
C PRO A 171 -6.50 -7.27 10.98
N VAL A 172 -7.29 -6.26 11.34
CA VAL A 172 -8.68 -6.39 11.77
C VAL A 172 -8.80 -7.29 13.00
N THR A 173 -8.45 -6.73 14.15
CA THR A 173 -8.61 -7.42 15.43
C THR A 173 -10.08 -7.72 15.72
N ARG A 174 -10.34 -8.80 16.45
CA ARG A 174 -11.69 -9.23 16.84
C ARG A 174 -12.49 -8.12 17.52
N ASN A 175 -11.83 -7.30 18.34
CA ASN A 175 -12.47 -6.17 19.03
C ASN A 175 -12.74 -4.98 18.11
N MET A 176 -11.94 -4.78 17.06
CA MET A 176 -12.12 -3.68 16.12
C MET A 176 -13.08 -4.01 14.98
N LEU A 177 -13.33 -5.29 14.69
CA LEU A 177 -14.26 -5.71 13.64
C LEU A 177 -15.66 -5.03 13.76
N PRO A 178 -16.33 -4.96 14.93
CA PRO A 178 -17.60 -4.25 15.05
C PRO A 178 -17.51 -2.75 14.75
N ALA A 179 -16.39 -2.11 15.11
CA ALA A 179 -16.18 -0.68 14.84
C ALA A 179 -15.93 -0.44 13.34
N LEU A 180 -15.15 -1.30 12.70
CA LEU A 180 -14.92 -1.28 11.26
C LEU A 180 -16.23 -1.45 10.48
N MET A 181 -17.06 -2.42 10.85
CA MET A 181 -18.37 -2.66 10.21
C MET A 181 -19.33 -1.47 10.38
N LYS A 182 -19.40 -0.88 11.58
CA LYS A 182 -20.20 0.34 11.81
C LYS A 182 -19.71 1.50 10.94
N THR A 183 -18.40 1.66 10.80
CA THR A 183 -17.79 2.70 9.98
C THR A 183 -18.12 2.50 8.49
N TYR A 184 -17.97 1.28 7.99
CA TYR A 184 -18.34 0.89 6.63
C TYR A 184 -19.82 1.17 6.34
N ASN A 185 -20.72 0.73 7.22
CA ASN A 185 -22.15 0.95 7.07
C ASN A 185 -22.57 2.43 7.17
N ALA A 186 -21.79 3.26 7.88
CA ALA A 186 -22.04 4.70 7.99
C ALA A 186 -21.48 5.50 6.81
N THR A 187 -20.68 4.87 5.94
CA THR A 187 -20.07 5.51 4.77
C THR A 187 -21.07 5.49 3.60
N PRO A 188 -21.39 6.63 2.96
CA PRO A 188 -22.33 6.69 1.84
C PRO A 188 -21.87 5.85 0.65
N GLU A 189 -22.83 5.32 -0.13
CA GLU A 189 -22.52 4.74 -1.44
C GLU A 189 -22.47 5.83 -2.52
N PRO A 190 -21.60 5.72 -3.54
CA PRO A 190 -20.60 4.67 -3.76
C PRO A 190 -19.34 4.87 -2.90
N ARG A 191 -18.90 3.83 -2.19
CA ARG A 191 -17.67 3.85 -1.37
C ARG A 191 -16.61 2.88 -1.90
N LEU A 192 -15.35 3.26 -1.78
CA LEU A 192 -14.20 2.39 -2.01
C LEU A 192 -13.58 1.90 -0.70
N VAL A 193 -12.92 0.73 -0.74
CA VAL A 193 -12.11 0.23 0.37
C VAL A 193 -10.70 -0.06 -0.12
N ALA A 194 -9.69 0.55 0.49
CA ALA A 194 -8.29 0.17 0.33
C ALA A 194 -7.75 -0.51 1.59
N ALA A 195 -6.99 -1.57 1.39
CA ALA A 195 -6.17 -2.20 2.41
C ALA A 195 -4.74 -1.63 2.32
N MET A 196 -4.28 -0.95 3.37
CA MET A 196 -2.94 -0.39 3.44
C MET A 196 -2.05 -1.22 4.37
N GLY A 197 -1.00 -1.78 3.77
CA GLY A 197 0.04 -2.52 4.45
C GLY A 197 -0.22 -4.01 4.61
N THR A 198 0.84 -4.76 4.86
CA THR A 198 0.86 -6.23 4.97
C THR A 198 -0.19 -6.75 5.96
N CYS A 199 -0.34 -6.09 7.11
CA CYS A 199 -1.35 -6.46 8.11
C CYS A 199 -2.79 -6.35 7.57
N ALA A 200 -3.12 -5.26 6.87
CA ALA A 200 -4.47 -5.09 6.31
C ALA A 200 -4.75 -6.05 5.17
N ILE A 201 -3.74 -6.37 4.35
CA ILE A 201 -3.93 -7.23 3.16
C ILE A 201 -4.01 -8.71 3.54
N SER A 202 -3.17 -9.18 4.46
CA SER A 202 -3.02 -10.61 4.75
C SER A 202 -2.99 -10.97 6.24
N GLY A 203 -3.25 -10.03 7.14
CA GLY A 203 -3.07 -10.20 8.59
C GLY A 203 -1.63 -9.99 9.07
N GLY A 204 -0.65 -10.00 8.15
CA GLY A 204 0.77 -9.84 8.48
C GLY A 204 1.26 -10.85 9.53
N PRO A 205 2.26 -10.49 10.36
CA PRO A 205 2.78 -11.36 11.42
C PRO A 205 1.75 -11.72 12.51
N PHE A 206 0.64 -10.99 12.57
CA PHE A 206 -0.37 -11.11 13.63
C PHE A 206 -1.65 -11.83 13.17
N GLY A 207 -1.72 -12.21 11.89
CA GLY A 207 -2.89 -12.84 11.28
C GLY A 207 -3.10 -14.28 11.72
N GLY A 208 -4.33 -14.78 11.53
CA GLY A 208 -4.67 -16.19 11.79
C GLY A 208 -4.66 -16.58 13.26
N THR A 209 -4.74 -15.61 14.16
CA THR A 209 -4.75 -15.83 15.61
C THR A 209 -6.18 -15.73 16.18
N TYR A 210 -6.38 -16.10 17.44
CA TYR A 210 -7.68 -15.93 18.11
C TYR A 210 -8.12 -14.44 18.22
N ALA A 211 -7.17 -13.52 18.10
CA ALA A 211 -7.36 -12.10 18.33
C ALA A 211 -7.43 -11.25 17.05
N ALA A 212 -6.94 -11.75 15.91
CA ALA A 212 -6.88 -11.00 14.65
C ALA A 212 -7.14 -11.89 13.43
N GLY A 213 -7.85 -11.32 12.45
CA GLY A 213 -8.18 -11.99 11.18
C GLY A 213 -7.01 -12.04 10.19
N ASN A 214 -7.25 -12.54 8.98
CA ASN A 214 -6.25 -12.61 7.91
C ASN A 214 -6.28 -11.39 6.98
N GLY A 215 -6.64 -10.23 7.53
CA GLY A 215 -6.78 -8.98 6.79
C GLY A 215 -8.23 -8.58 6.51
N VAL A 216 -8.41 -7.40 5.94
CA VAL A 216 -9.73 -6.76 5.80
C VAL A 216 -10.63 -7.43 4.75
N ALA A 217 -10.05 -8.17 3.80
CA ALA A 217 -10.80 -8.85 2.74
C ALA A 217 -11.74 -9.95 3.26
N GLU A 218 -11.54 -10.46 4.49
CA GLU A 218 -12.48 -11.40 5.12
C GLU A 218 -13.79 -10.73 5.57
N ALA A 219 -13.74 -9.42 5.84
CA ALA A 219 -14.86 -8.67 6.40
C ALA A 219 -15.52 -7.73 5.38
N LEU A 220 -14.73 -7.11 4.49
CA LEU A 220 -15.17 -6.07 3.56
C LEU A 220 -14.66 -6.33 2.14
N PRO A 221 -15.41 -5.91 1.10
CA PRO A 221 -14.92 -5.95 -0.28
C PRO A 221 -13.79 -4.92 -0.45
N VAL A 222 -12.59 -5.37 -0.80
CA VAL A 222 -11.42 -4.51 -1.02
C VAL A 222 -11.26 -4.22 -2.51
N ASP A 223 -11.11 -2.94 -2.86
CA ASP A 223 -10.91 -2.48 -4.23
C ASP A 223 -9.43 -2.25 -4.55
N ILE A 224 -8.63 -1.86 -3.54
CA ILE A 224 -7.22 -1.48 -3.70
C ILE A 224 -6.38 -2.12 -2.60
N TYR A 225 -5.28 -2.77 -2.99
CA TYR A 225 -4.29 -3.32 -2.07
C TYR A 225 -2.97 -2.55 -2.21
N ILE A 226 -2.53 -1.90 -1.12
CA ILE A 226 -1.29 -1.10 -1.08
C ILE A 226 -0.25 -1.87 -0.25
N PRO A 227 0.67 -2.63 -0.88
CA PRO A 227 1.63 -3.48 -0.17
C PRO A 227 2.68 -2.65 0.58
N GLY A 228 3.14 -3.14 1.73
CA GLY A 228 4.21 -2.49 2.50
C GLY A 228 4.13 -2.73 4.01
N CYS A 229 5.25 -2.57 4.72
CA CYS A 229 5.30 -2.74 6.17
C CYS A 229 6.20 -1.69 6.86
N PRO A 230 5.78 -0.41 6.94
CA PRO A 230 4.60 0.18 6.28
C PRO A 230 4.87 0.51 4.80
N PRO A 231 3.81 0.75 3.99
CA PRO A 231 3.99 1.29 2.64
C PRO A 231 4.54 2.70 2.68
N HIS A 232 5.45 3.02 1.77
CA HIS A 232 6.00 4.36 1.69
C HIS A 232 4.91 5.36 1.26
N PRO A 233 4.88 6.61 1.76
CA PRO A 233 3.82 7.57 1.42
C PRO A 233 3.67 7.81 -0.08
N ARG A 234 4.79 7.76 -0.82
CA ARG A 234 4.80 7.85 -2.29
C ARG A 234 3.97 6.75 -2.95
N THR A 235 4.12 5.51 -2.49
CA THR A 235 3.35 4.35 -2.97
C THR A 235 1.87 4.60 -2.79
N VAL A 236 1.48 5.15 -1.62
CA VAL A 236 0.09 5.51 -1.31
C VAL A 236 -0.40 6.63 -2.24
N VAL A 237 0.37 7.72 -2.41
CA VAL A 237 0.02 8.82 -3.33
C VAL A 237 -0.21 8.30 -4.76
N LEU A 238 0.74 7.51 -5.29
CA LEU A 238 0.64 6.96 -6.63
C LEU A 238 -0.57 6.03 -6.77
N ALA A 239 -0.82 5.18 -5.78
CA ALA A 239 -1.99 4.31 -5.75
C ALA A 239 -3.30 5.12 -5.82
N LEU A 240 -3.41 6.19 -5.03
CA LEU A 240 -4.60 7.05 -5.02
C LEU A 240 -4.76 7.84 -6.33
N LEU A 241 -3.66 8.30 -6.93
CA LEU A 241 -3.70 9.02 -8.21
C LEU A 241 -4.12 8.12 -9.37
N ASP A 242 -3.63 6.89 -9.43
CA ASP A 242 -4.05 5.93 -10.46
C ASP A 242 -5.50 5.48 -10.26
N ALA A 243 -5.92 5.30 -9.00
CA ALA A 243 -7.33 5.05 -8.69
C ALA A 243 -8.21 6.17 -9.26
N LEU A 244 -7.79 7.43 -9.14
CA LEU A 244 -8.48 8.58 -9.74
C LEU A 244 -8.27 8.74 -11.26
N GLY A 245 -7.49 7.87 -11.91
CA GLY A 245 -7.20 7.93 -13.35
C GLY A 245 -6.36 9.13 -13.77
N ARG A 246 -5.40 9.55 -12.93
CA ARG A 246 -4.57 10.75 -13.13
C ARG A 246 -3.09 10.47 -13.40
N LEU A 247 -2.75 9.21 -13.66
CA LEU A 247 -1.41 8.75 -14.03
C LEU A 247 -1.36 8.29 -15.48
#